data_AF-A0A1D6NW02-F1
#
_entry.id   AF-A0A1D6NW02-F1
#
_cell.length_a   1.000
_cell.length_b   1.000
_cell.length_c   1.000
_cell.angle_alpha   90.00
_cell.angle_beta   90.00
_cell.angle_gamma   90.00
#
_symmetry.space_group_name_H-M   'P 1'
#
loop_
_entity.id
_entity.type
_entity.pdbx_description
1 polymer ?
#
loop_
_entity_poly.entity_id
_entity_poly.type
_entity_poly.pdbx_seq_one_letter_code
_entity_poly.pdbx_strand_id
1 'polypeptide(L)'
;MKSVLVDFLVGAGIKSTSIVSYNHLGNNDGMNLSTPQTFRSKEISKSNVVDDMVSSNAILYGPGEHPDLVVVIKYVLYVGDSKRAMDEYTSEIFMGSKNTIVLHNTYEDSLLTTPIILDLVLLAELSTRIQLKPEGTDKFHSFHPVATILSYLTKAPLVPPGTLVVNALAKQRAVLENIMRACVGLALENNMILEYK
;
A
#
# COMPACT_ATOMS: atom_id res chain seq x y z
N MET A 1 0.71 6.09 -3.70
CA MET A 1 1.96 6.52 -4.34
C MET A 1 3.18 5.80 -3.80
N LYS A 2 3.60 5.99 -2.54
CA LYS A 2 4.80 5.33 -1.97
C LYS A 2 4.91 3.82 -2.28
N SER A 3 3.86 3.04 -2.01
CA SER A 3 3.85 1.60 -2.29
C SER A 3 3.98 1.26 -3.78
N VAL A 4 3.47 2.10 -4.67
CA VAL A 4 3.60 1.92 -6.12
C VAL A 4 5.02 2.23 -6.56
N LEU A 5 5.59 3.33 -6.09
CA LEU A 5 6.91 3.78 -6.52
C LEU A 5 8.02 2.84 -6.01
N VAL A 6 7.96 2.40 -4.76
CA VAL A 6 8.97 1.51 -4.20
C VAL A 6 8.90 0.12 -4.83
N ASP A 7 7.70 -0.44 -5.05
CA ASP A 7 7.53 -1.72 -5.77
C ASP A 7 8.08 -1.62 -7.20
N PHE A 8 7.84 -0.49 -7.88
CA PHE A 8 8.42 -0.23 -9.21
C PHE A 8 9.95 -0.14 -9.18
N LEU A 9 10.53 0.65 -8.27
CA LEU A 9 11.98 0.85 -8.19
C LEU A 9 12.69 -0.47 -7.88
N VAL A 10 12.23 -1.19 -6.85
CA VAL A 10 12.80 -2.49 -6.46
C VAL A 10 12.61 -3.53 -7.57
N GLY A 11 11.43 -3.55 -8.20
CA GLY A 11 11.13 -4.43 -9.33
C GLY A 11 11.99 -4.15 -10.57
N ALA A 12 12.44 -2.90 -10.74
CA ALA A 12 13.36 -2.48 -11.81
C ALA A 12 14.85 -2.68 -11.44
N GLY A 13 15.16 -3.27 -10.28
CA GLY A 13 16.54 -3.46 -9.83
C GLY A 13 17.21 -2.17 -9.31
N ILE A 14 16.43 -1.15 -8.94
CA ILE A 14 16.91 0.11 -8.39
C ILE A 14 16.78 0.07 -6.86
N LYS A 15 17.90 0.20 -6.17
CA LYS A 15 17.96 0.12 -4.70
C LYS A 15 17.54 1.46 -4.09
N SER A 16 16.34 1.54 -3.52
CA SER A 16 15.95 2.69 -2.71
C SER A 16 16.76 2.71 -1.42
N THR A 17 17.48 3.79 -1.14
CA THR A 17 18.35 3.93 0.05
C THR A 17 17.85 4.97 1.03
N SER A 18 17.10 5.98 0.59
CA SER A 18 16.47 6.96 1.47
C SER A 18 15.08 7.35 0.98
N ILE A 19 14.12 7.42 1.90
CA ILE A 19 12.73 7.79 1.67
C ILE A 19 12.31 8.77 2.76
N VAL A 20 12.26 10.06 2.42
CA VAL A 20 11.83 11.13 3.33
C VAL A 20 10.47 11.63 2.91
N SER A 21 9.47 11.47 3.79
CA SER A 21 8.06 11.80 3.55
C SER A 21 7.57 12.90 4.47
N TYR A 22 7.56 14.14 3.99
CA TYR A 22 6.99 15.27 4.70
C TYR A 22 5.53 15.51 4.32
N ASN A 23 4.68 15.82 5.29
CA ASN A 23 3.27 16.14 5.07
C ASN A 23 2.87 17.34 5.93
N HIS A 24 2.02 18.20 5.41
CA HIS A 24 1.29 19.17 6.24
C HIS A 24 -0.16 19.35 5.81
N LEU A 25 -1.01 19.58 6.81
CA LEU A 25 -2.46 19.76 6.67
C LEU A 25 -3.00 20.60 7.85
N GLY A 26 -4.11 21.29 7.64
CA GLY A 26 -4.72 22.23 8.58
C GLY A 26 -6.11 21.84 9.09
N ASN A 27 -6.62 20.68 8.70
CA ASN A 27 -7.88 20.14 9.19
C ASN A 27 -7.74 19.51 10.60
N ASN A 28 -8.84 19.01 11.15
CA ASN A 28 -8.86 18.41 12.49
C ASN A 28 -8.01 17.13 12.61
N ASP A 29 -7.80 16.38 11.52
CA ASP A 29 -6.84 15.27 11.51
C ASP A 29 -5.42 15.78 11.78
N GLY A 30 -5.00 16.83 11.06
CA GLY A 30 -3.72 17.51 11.29
C GLY A 30 -3.57 18.03 12.73
N MET A 31 -4.63 18.61 13.29
CA MET A 31 -4.64 19.12 14.66
C MET A 31 -4.51 17.98 15.68
N ASN A 32 -5.22 16.87 15.49
CA ASN A 32 -5.09 15.72 16.37
C ASN A 32 -3.69 15.09 16.29
N LEU A 33 -3.11 15.01 15.08
CA LEU A 33 -1.78 14.47 14.83
C LEU A 33 -0.64 15.39 15.27
N SER A 34 -0.91 16.60 15.77
CA SER A 34 0.15 17.44 16.36
C SER A 34 0.64 16.90 17.71
N THR A 35 -0.12 16.00 18.34
CA THR A 35 0.28 15.34 19.58
C THR A 35 1.19 14.13 19.29
N PRO A 36 2.32 13.95 20.00
CA PRO A 36 3.27 12.87 19.71
C PRO A 36 2.66 11.46 19.74
N GLN A 37 1.73 11.21 20.67
CA GLN A 37 1.12 9.88 20.84
C GLN A 37 0.24 9.48 19.65
N THR A 38 -0.59 10.40 19.15
CA THR A 38 -1.44 10.17 17.97
C THR A 38 -0.62 10.10 16.69
N PHE A 39 0.44 10.92 16.59
CA PHE A 39 1.40 10.86 15.50
C PHE A 39 2.09 9.49 15.39
N ARG A 40 2.49 8.89 16.52
CA ARG A 40 3.23 7.62 16.53
C ARG A 40 2.49 6.49 15.81
N SER A 41 1.17 6.39 15.97
CA SER A 41 0.35 5.40 15.27
C SER A 41 0.37 5.59 13.75
N LYS A 42 0.37 6.85 13.29
CA LYS A 42 0.43 7.19 11.87
C LYS A 42 1.83 6.99 11.29
N GLU A 43 2.85 7.26 12.10
CA GLU A 43 4.26 7.02 11.75
C GLU A 43 4.49 5.54 11.45
N ILE A 44 4.14 4.64 12.39
CA ILE A 44 4.32 3.19 12.22
C ILE A 44 3.63 2.68 10.95
N SER A 45 2.36 3.01 10.75
CA SER A 45 1.62 2.58 9.55
C SER A 45 2.15 3.17 8.24
N LYS A 46 2.70 4.39 8.25
CA LYS A 46 3.29 5.02 7.06
C LYS A 46 4.67 4.46 6.72
N SER A 47 5.41 4.00 7.71
CA SER A 47 6.77 3.46 7.57
C SER A 47 6.78 2.01 7.07
N ASN A 48 5.96 1.14 7.65
CA ASN A 48 6.00 -0.31 7.38
C ASN A 48 5.57 -0.72 5.95
N VAL A 49 5.12 0.24 5.13
CA VAL A 49 4.59 -0.04 3.77
C VAL A 49 5.67 -0.51 2.79
N VAL A 50 6.95 -0.37 3.12
CA VAL A 50 8.07 -0.73 2.23
C VAL A 50 8.76 -2.03 2.63
N ASP A 51 8.46 -2.57 3.82
CA ASP A 51 9.24 -3.65 4.43
C ASP A 51 9.18 -4.95 3.61
N ASP A 52 8.01 -5.30 3.08
CA ASP A 52 7.81 -6.46 2.22
C ASP A 52 8.52 -6.30 0.86
N MET A 53 8.58 -5.08 0.32
CA MET A 53 9.26 -4.80 -0.94
C MET A 53 10.78 -4.92 -0.78
N VAL A 54 11.34 -4.36 0.29
CA VAL A 54 12.77 -4.48 0.63
C VAL A 54 13.14 -5.95 0.83
N SER A 55 12.33 -6.69 1.60
CA SER A 55 12.55 -8.11 1.88
C SER A 55 12.44 -9.00 0.64
N SER A 56 11.78 -8.53 -0.43
CA SER A 56 11.58 -9.31 -1.65
C SER A 56 12.82 -9.41 -2.55
N ASN A 57 13.84 -8.58 -2.32
CA ASN A 57 15.01 -8.50 -3.19
C ASN A 57 16.34 -8.53 -2.41
N ALA A 58 16.79 -9.75 -2.09
CA ALA A 58 18.06 -10.00 -1.38
C ALA A 58 19.33 -9.68 -2.20
N ILE A 59 19.20 -9.35 -3.49
CA ILE A 59 20.34 -8.88 -4.31
C ILE A 59 20.63 -7.41 -4.01
N LEU A 60 19.57 -6.60 -3.84
CA LEU A 60 19.70 -5.18 -3.54
C LEU A 60 19.94 -4.94 -2.05
N TYR A 61 19.29 -5.72 -1.19
CA TYR A 61 19.30 -5.52 0.27
C TYR A 61 19.92 -6.72 0.98
N GLY A 62 20.94 -6.46 1.80
CA GLY A 62 21.51 -7.45 2.69
C GLY A 62 20.57 -7.84 3.85
N PRO A 63 20.91 -8.89 4.62
CA PRO A 63 20.12 -9.28 5.80
C PRO A 63 19.97 -8.13 6.80
N GLY A 64 18.72 -7.72 7.06
CA GLY A 64 18.41 -6.62 7.98
C GLY A 64 18.70 -5.22 7.44
N GLU A 65 19.05 -5.09 6.16
CA GLU A 65 19.25 -3.79 5.53
C GLU A 65 17.90 -3.15 5.17
N HIS A 66 17.72 -1.89 5.54
CA HIS A 66 16.54 -1.10 5.22
C HIS A 66 16.95 0.30 4.74
N PRO A 67 16.17 0.93 3.85
CA PRO A 67 16.39 2.34 3.52
C PRO A 67 16.16 3.22 4.75
N ASP A 68 16.87 4.35 4.79
CA ASP A 68 16.54 5.42 5.72
C ASP A 68 15.11 5.89 5.45
N LEU A 69 14.23 5.80 6.44
CA LEU A 69 12.83 6.16 6.28
C LEU A 69 12.41 7.15 7.36
N VAL A 70 12.02 8.34 6.92
CA VAL A 70 11.55 9.41 7.79
C VAL A 70 10.15 9.83 7.38
N VAL A 71 9.24 9.92 8.35
CA VAL A 71 7.89 10.43 8.15
C VAL A 71 7.72 11.67 9.01
N VAL A 72 7.28 12.77 8.42
CA VAL A 72 6.97 14.01 9.13
C VAL A 72 5.54 14.41 8.81
N ILE A 73 4.79 14.80 9.84
CA ILE A 73 3.48 15.43 9.71
C ILE A 73 3.48 16.70 10.54
N LYS A 74 3.09 17.83 9.93
CA LYS A 74 2.96 19.13 10.60
C LYS A 74 1.56 19.69 10.44
N TYR A 75 1.05 20.27 11.50
CA TYR A 75 -0.20 21.02 11.47
C TYR A 75 0.05 22.44 10.96
N VAL A 76 -0.66 22.82 9.90
CA VAL A 76 -0.58 24.15 9.28
C VAL A 76 -2.00 24.62 8.98
N LEU A 77 -2.58 25.41 9.89
CA LEU A 77 -3.99 25.82 9.83
C LEU A 77 -4.42 26.40 8.46
N TYR A 78 -3.55 27.19 7.82
CA TYR A 78 -3.86 27.88 6.57
C TYR A 78 -4.28 26.95 5.42
N VAL A 79 -3.72 25.73 5.35
CA VAL A 79 -4.01 24.84 4.21
C VAL A 79 -5.31 24.05 4.37
N GLY A 80 -5.95 24.10 5.55
CA GLY A 80 -7.21 23.40 5.80
C GLY A 80 -7.15 21.92 5.43
N ASP A 81 -8.14 21.42 4.68
CA ASP A 81 -8.18 20.04 4.17
C ASP A 81 -7.23 19.77 3.00
N SER A 82 -6.68 20.84 2.40
CA SER A 82 -5.78 20.80 1.25
C SER A 82 -4.38 20.36 1.66
N LYS A 83 -4.23 19.05 1.83
CA LYS A 83 -2.99 18.43 2.29
C LYS A 83 -1.90 18.50 1.24
N ARG A 84 -0.70 18.79 1.70
CA ARG A 84 0.52 18.78 0.90
C ARG A 84 1.41 17.64 1.37
N ALA A 85 1.77 16.75 0.45
CA ALA A 85 2.75 15.70 0.68
C ALA A 85 3.98 15.96 -0.20
N MET A 86 5.16 15.96 0.41
CA MET A 86 6.44 16.17 -0.22
C MET A 86 7.31 14.96 0.11
N ASP A 87 7.63 14.18 -0.90
CA ASP A 87 8.41 12.96 -0.74
C ASP A 87 9.71 13.07 -1.55
N GLU A 88 10.82 12.69 -0.95
CA GLU A 88 12.10 12.50 -1.62
C GLU A 88 12.48 11.02 -1.56
N TYR A 89 12.77 10.45 -2.72
CA TYR A 89 13.27 9.08 -2.88
C TYR A 89 14.67 9.17 -3.46
N THR A 90 15.68 8.77 -2.68
CA THR A 90 17.05 8.60 -3.16
C THR A 90 17.35 7.12 -3.30
N SER A 91 17.92 6.76 -4.45
CA SER A 91 18.23 5.39 -4.82
C SER A 91 19.65 5.27 -5.36
N GLU A 92 20.27 4.12 -5.16
CA GLU A 92 21.50 3.73 -5.82
C GLU A 92 21.19 3.03 -7.15
N ILE A 93 21.92 3.42 -8.18
CA ILE A 93 21.84 2.87 -9.54
C ILE A 93 23.22 2.39 -9.98
N PHE A 94 23.33 1.93 -11.22
CA PHE A 94 24.54 1.34 -11.78
C PHE A 94 25.79 2.21 -11.55
N MET A 95 26.93 1.54 -11.28
CA MET A 95 28.25 2.17 -11.04
C MET A 95 28.28 3.14 -9.85
N GLY A 96 27.49 2.88 -8.80
CA GLY A 96 27.47 3.70 -7.58
C GLY A 96 26.88 5.10 -7.78
N SER A 97 26.23 5.34 -8.92
CA SER A 97 25.52 6.60 -9.17
C SER A 97 24.22 6.65 -8.37
N LYS A 98 23.65 7.85 -8.24
CA LYS A 98 22.40 8.08 -7.50
C LYS A 98 21.28 8.55 -8.42
N ASN A 99 20.07 8.10 -8.12
CA ASN A 99 18.84 8.62 -8.68
C ASN A 99 18.05 9.29 -7.54
N THR A 100 17.54 10.50 -7.76
CA THR A 100 16.70 11.20 -6.80
C THR A 100 15.40 11.60 -7.46
N ILE A 101 14.27 11.25 -6.83
CA ILE A 101 12.93 11.62 -7.27
C ILE A 101 12.30 12.47 -6.17
N VAL A 102 11.95 13.70 -6.51
CA VAL A 102 11.20 14.61 -5.62
C VAL A 102 9.76 14.68 -6.12
N LEU A 103 8.82 14.34 -5.24
CA LEU A 103 7.39 14.40 -5.52
C LEU A 103 6.73 15.43 -4.62
N HIS A 104 5.89 16.27 -5.22
CA HIS A 104 5.00 17.16 -4.50
C HIS A 104 3.56 16.86 -4.91
N ASN A 105 2.74 16.47 -3.95
CA ASN A 105 1.34 16.15 -4.15
C ASN A 105 0.46 17.11 -3.35
N THR A 106 -0.55 17.68 -4.02
CA THR A 106 -1.55 18.57 -3.42
C THR A 106 -2.92 18.02 -3.73
N TYR A 107 -3.71 17.78 -2.69
CA TYR A 107 -5.04 17.22 -2.83
C TYR A 107 -5.86 17.52 -1.57
N GLU A 108 -7.17 17.54 -1.72
CA GLU A 108 -8.08 17.58 -0.57
C GLU A 108 -8.12 16.18 0.07
N ASP A 109 -7.63 16.05 1.31
CA ASP A 109 -7.45 14.75 1.97
C ASP A 109 -8.81 14.04 2.16
N SER A 110 -9.86 14.81 2.44
CA SER A 110 -11.21 14.29 2.57
C SER A 110 -11.75 13.78 1.23
N LEU A 111 -11.56 14.52 0.13
CA LEU A 111 -12.04 14.08 -1.20
C LEU A 111 -11.33 12.83 -1.70
N LEU A 112 -10.06 12.63 -1.33
CA LEU A 112 -9.36 11.38 -1.63
C LEU A 112 -9.81 10.23 -0.72
N THR A 113 -10.17 10.52 0.54
CA THR A 113 -10.55 9.52 1.54
C THR A 113 -11.98 9.02 1.39
N THR A 114 -12.94 9.90 1.05
CA THR A 114 -14.35 9.54 0.89
C THR A 114 -14.59 8.35 -0.07
N PRO A 115 -14.06 8.32 -1.31
CA PRO A 115 -14.26 7.18 -2.20
C PRO A 115 -13.61 5.89 -1.67
N ILE A 116 -12.47 5.98 -0.97
CA ILE A 116 -11.83 4.81 -0.34
C ILE A 116 -12.75 4.19 0.72
N ILE A 117 -13.44 5.01 1.52
CA ILE A 117 -14.42 4.53 2.50
C ILE A 117 -15.60 3.85 1.80
N LEU A 118 -16.09 4.42 0.70
CA LEU A 118 -17.17 3.81 -0.09
C LEU A 118 -16.77 2.44 -0.62
N ASP A 119 -15.58 2.35 -1.25
CA ASP A 119 -15.05 1.07 -1.75
C ASP A 119 -14.88 0.05 -0.63
N LEU A 120 -14.45 0.48 0.56
CA LEU A 120 -14.27 -0.41 1.70
C LEU A 120 -15.60 -1.00 2.15
N VAL A 121 -16.67 -0.20 2.23
CA VAL A 121 -18.01 -0.67 2.59
C VAL A 121 -18.56 -1.61 1.52
N LEU A 122 -18.40 -1.26 0.23
CA LEU A 122 -18.90 -2.08 -0.88
C LEU A 122 -18.19 -3.44 -0.95
N LEU A 123 -16.86 -3.46 -0.83
CA LEU A 123 -16.08 -4.70 -0.85
C LEU A 123 -16.31 -5.53 0.43
N ALA A 124 -16.46 -4.89 1.58
CA ALA A 124 -16.79 -5.59 2.82
C ALA A 124 -18.16 -6.27 2.71
N GLU A 125 -19.20 -5.56 2.26
CA GLU A 125 -20.53 -6.13 2.03
C GLU A 125 -20.48 -7.27 1.03
N LEU A 126 -19.83 -7.08 -0.13
CA LEU A 126 -19.69 -8.13 -1.13
C LEU A 126 -18.99 -9.37 -0.57
N SER A 127 -17.95 -9.20 0.25
CA SER A 127 -17.23 -10.32 0.86
C SER A 127 -18.12 -11.18 1.77
N THR A 128 -19.17 -10.61 2.37
CA THR A 128 -20.13 -11.37 3.18
C THR A 128 -21.05 -12.27 2.36
N ARG A 129 -21.24 -11.94 1.06
CA ARG A 129 -22.08 -12.70 0.13
C ARG A 129 -21.31 -13.81 -0.58
N ILE A 130 -19.98 -13.79 -0.55
CA ILE A 130 -19.15 -14.81 -1.20
C ILE A 130 -18.99 -16.01 -0.25
N GLN A 131 -19.25 -17.20 -0.80
CA GLN A 131 -19.04 -18.46 -0.13
C GLN A 131 -18.12 -19.34 -0.96
N LEU A 132 -17.18 -20.00 -0.28
CA LEU A 132 -16.20 -20.89 -0.88
C LEU A 132 -16.51 -22.33 -0.47
N LYS A 133 -16.18 -23.29 -1.35
CA LYS A 133 -16.30 -24.72 -1.06
C LYS A 133 -14.99 -25.41 -1.45
N PRO A 134 -14.20 -25.91 -0.48
CA PRO A 134 -13.04 -26.72 -0.77
C PRO A 134 -13.43 -27.98 -1.56
N GLU A 135 -12.60 -28.38 -2.51
CA GLU A 135 -12.81 -29.62 -3.27
C GLU A 135 -12.84 -30.82 -2.31
N GLY A 136 -13.80 -31.73 -2.51
CA GLY A 136 -14.00 -32.88 -1.61
C GLY A 136 -14.83 -32.59 -0.35
N THR A 137 -15.33 -31.36 -0.17
CA THR A 137 -16.26 -31.02 0.93
C THR A 137 -17.63 -30.58 0.39
N ASP A 138 -18.70 -30.90 1.12
CA ASP A 138 -20.06 -30.50 0.76
C ASP A 138 -20.52 -29.18 1.40
N LYS A 139 -19.71 -28.65 2.32
CA LYS A 139 -20.08 -27.45 3.11
C LYS A 139 -19.40 -26.21 2.55
N PHE A 140 -20.22 -25.22 2.25
CA PHE A 140 -19.75 -23.87 1.99
C PHE A 140 -19.32 -23.19 3.29
N HIS A 141 -18.32 -22.32 3.18
CA HIS A 141 -17.83 -21.48 4.26
C HIS A 141 -17.52 -20.09 3.73
N SER A 142 -17.65 -19.09 4.59
CA SER A 142 -17.29 -17.70 4.29
C SER A 142 -15.77 -17.51 4.33
N PHE A 143 -15.31 -16.33 3.91
CA PHE A 143 -13.91 -15.92 4.11
C PHE A 143 -13.51 -15.96 5.58
N HIS A 144 -12.18 -16.02 5.80
CA HIS A 144 -11.61 -15.80 7.12
C HIS A 144 -12.07 -14.42 7.68
N PRO A 145 -12.34 -14.29 9.00
CA PRO A 145 -12.84 -13.04 9.59
C PRO A 145 -11.96 -11.80 9.32
N VAL A 146 -10.66 -12.03 9.15
CA VAL A 146 -9.72 -11.01 8.65
C VAL A 146 -9.79 -10.96 7.12
N ALA A 147 -10.53 -9.98 6.59
CA ALA A 147 -10.77 -9.79 5.17
C ALA A 147 -9.56 -9.15 4.46
N THR A 148 -8.58 -9.97 4.07
CA THR A 148 -7.36 -9.53 3.38
C THR A 148 -7.62 -8.88 2.01
N ILE A 149 -8.80 -9.13 1.41
CA ILE A 149 -9.24 -8.46 0.17
C ILE A 149 -9.30 -6.93 0.32
N LEU A 150 -9.49 -6.41 1.53
CA LEU A 150 -9.55 -4.98 1.83
C LEU A 150 -8.16 -4.33 1.94
N SER A 151 -7.07 -5.11 1.79
CA SER A 151 -5.70 -4.60 1.92
C SER A 151 -5.39 -3.48 0.93
N TYR A 152 -5.99 -3.51 -0.27
CA TYR A 152 -5.86 -2.46 -1.29
C TYR A 152 -6.23 -1.06 -0.78
N LEU A 153 -7.15 -0.97 0.19
CA LEU A 153 -7.71 0.28 0.71
C LEU A 153 -7.12 0.69 2.06
N THR A 154 -6.21 -0.11 2.62
CA THR A 154 -5.67 0.11 3.97
C THR A 154 -4.14 0.27 3.95
N LYS A 155 -3.63 1.10 4.87
CA LYS A 155 -2.21 1.44 4.89
C LYS A 155 -1.35 0.38 5.57
N ALA A 156 -1.90 -0.27 6.59
CA ALA A 156 -1.29 -1.35 7.36
C ALA A 156 -2.31 -2.49 7.42
N PRO A 157 -2.35 -3.36 6.40
CA PRO A 157 -3.37 -4.39 6.30
C PRO A 157 -3.22 -5.41 7.43
N LEU A 158 -4.34 -5.79 8.02
CA LEU A 158 -4.40 -6.90 8.96
C LEU A 158 -4.46 -8.21 8.18
N VAL A 159 -3.65 -9.19 8.57
CA VAL A 159 -3.57 -10.50 7.92
C VAL A 159 -3.76 -11.63 8.94
N PRO A 160 -4.27 -12.81 8.53
CA PRO A 160 -4.37 -13.97 9.40
C PRO A 160 -3.02 -14.36 10.03
N PRO A 161 -3.01 -14.92 11.25
CA PRO A 161 -1.78 -15.38 11.89
C PRO A 161 -0.98 -16.34 11.00
N GLY A 162 0.34 -16.12 10.91
CA GLY A 162 1.24 -16.94 10.09
C GLY A 162 1.25 -16.61 8.58
N THR A 163 0.51 -15.59 8.14
CA THR A 163 0.54 -15.11 6.75
C THR A 163 1.37 -13.83 6.61
N LEU A 164 1.91 -13.61 5.41
CA LEU A 164 2.73 -12.44 5.11
C LEU A 164 1.87 -11.23 4.73
N VAL A 165 2.32 -10.05 5.14
CA VAL A 165 1.75 -8.77 4.70
C VAL A 165 2.27 -8.43 3.31
N VAL A 166 1.38 -8.02 2.41
CA VAL A 166 1.73 -7.50 1.08
C VAL A 166 1.21 -6.08 0.98
N ASN A 167 2.10 -5.10 0.77
CA ASN A 167 1.77 -3.68 0.64
C ASN A 167 1.85 -3.16 -0.81
N ALA A 168 2.39 -3.96 -1.73
CA ALA A 168 2.46 -3.62 -3.15
C ALA A 168 1.05 -3.45 -3.74
N LEU A 169 0.69 -2.20 -4.05
CA LEU A 169 -0.68 -1.82 -4.42
C LEU A 169 -1.16 -2.55 -5.70
N ALA A 170 -0.26 -2.73 -6.68
CA ALA A 170 -0.57 -3.46 -7.90
C ALA A 170 -0.89 -4.93 -7.64
N LYS A 171 -0.16 -5.57 -6.73
CA LYS A 171 -0.41 -6.98 -6.32
C LYS A 171 -1.73 -7.09 -5.56
N GLN A 172 -2.02 -6.15 -4.66
CA GLN A 172 -3.30 -6.09 -3.95
C GLN A 172 -4.49 -5.91 -4.92
N ARG A 173 -4.34 -5.06 -5.94
CA ARG A 173 -5.36 -4.89 -7.00
C ARG A 173 -5.54 -6.16 -7.82
N ALA A 174 -4.44 -6.83 -8.20
CA ALA A 174 -4.49 -8.07 -8.95
C ALA A 174 -5.22 -9.18 -8.17
N VAL A 175 -5.07 -9.25 -6.84
CA VAL A 175 -5.86 -10.16 -5.99
C VAL A 175 -7.35 -9.86 -6.10
N LEU A 176 -7.73 -8.58 -5.96
CA LEU A 176 -9.13 -8.17 -6.07
C LEU A 176 -9.72 -8.54 -7.44
N GLU A 177 -9.03 -8.20 -8.53
CA GLU A 177 -9.44 -8.50 -9.89
C GLU A 177 -9.60 -10.01 -10.10
N ASN A 178 -8.61 -10.80 -9.69
CA ASN A 178 -8.64 -12.25 -9.85
C ASN A 178 -9.74 -12.94 -9.01
N ILE A 179 -10.06 -12.41 -7.83
CA ILE A 179 -11.22 -12.89 -7.06
C ILE A 179 -12.52 -12.63 -7.83
N MET A 180 -12.70 -11.41 -8.37
CA MET A 180 -13.91 -11.09 -9.15
C MET A 180 -14.03 -11.94 -10.41
N ARG A 181 -12.92 -12.18 -11.11
CA ARG A 181 -12.86 -13.07 -12.28
C ARG A 181 -13.23 -14.50 -11.92
N ALA A 182 -12.72 -15.01 -10.80
CA ALA A 182 -13.07 -16.33 -10.30
C ALA A 182 -14.57 -16.44 -9.98
N CYS A 183 -15.19 -15.40 -9.41
CA CYS A 183 -16.64 -15.37 -9.13
C CYS A 183 -17.50 -15.49 -10.40
N VAL A 184 -16.99 -15.10 -11.57
CA VAL A 184 -17.70 -15.21 -12.86
C VAL A 184 -17.18 -16.34 -13.75
N GLY A 185 -16.32 -17.22 -13.21
CA GLY A 185 -15.79 -18.39 -13.93
C GLY A 185 -14.70 -18.08 -14.97
N LEU A 186 -14.07 -16.92 -14.90
CA LEU A 186 -12.94 -16.56 -15.77
C LEU A 186 -11.61 -17.02 -15.16
N ALA A 187 -10.68 -17.42 -16.02
CA ALA A 187 -9.31 -17.72 -15.62
C ALA A 187 -8.60 -16.47 -15.07
N LEU A 188 -7.56 -16.69 -14.26
CA LEU A 188 -6.72 -15.65 -13.70
C LEU A 188 -6.04 -14.82 -14.80
N GLU A 189 -5.92 -13.52 -14.59
CA GLU A 189 -5.20 -12.64 -15.51
C GLU A 189 -3.69 -12.87 -15.38
N ASN A 190 -3.05 -13.24 -16.51
CA ASN A 190 -1.62 -13.58 -16.56
C ASN A 190 -0.79 -12.59 -17.37
N ASN A 191 -1.41 -11.66 -18.11
CA ASN A 191 -0.77 -10.62 -18.91
C ASN A 191 0.21 -11.13 -20.00
N MET A 192 0.15 -12.40 -20.40
CA MET A 192 1.14 -12.95 -21.34
C MET A 192 0.87 -12.61 -22.82
N ILE A 193 -0.40 -12.42 -23.20
CA ILE A 193 -0.81 -11.96 -24.55
C ILE A 193 -0.14 -12.79 -25.68
N LEU A 194 -0.01 -14.11 -25.49
CA LEU A 194 0.79 -14.98 -26.38
C LEU A 194 0.12 -15.23 -27.74
N GLU A 195 -1.16 -14.93 -27.86
CA GLU A 195 -1.94 -14.96 -29.09
C GLU A 195 -1.48 -13.94 -30.15
N TYR A 196 -0.71 -12.90 -29.80
CA TYR A 196 -0.18 -11.90 -30.75
C TYR A 196 1.25 -12.23 -31.23
N LYS A 197 1.58 -13.51 -31.34
CA LYS A 197 2.84 -13.97 -31.93
C LYS A 197 2.81 -14.01 -33.45
#